data_AF-A0A6A5S7Q8-F1
#
_entry.id   AF-A0A6A5S7Q8-F1
#
_cell.length_a   1.000
_cell.length_b   1.000
_cell.length_c   1.000
_cell.angle_alpha   90.00
_cell.angle_beta   90.00
_cell.angle_gamma   90.00
#
_symmetry.space_group_name_H-M   'P 1'
#
loop_
_entity.id
_entity.type
_entity.pdbx_description
1 polymer ?
#
loop_
_entity_poly.entity_id
_entity_poly.type
_entity_poly.pdbx_seq_one_letter_code
_entity_poly.pdbx_strand_id
1 'polypeptide(L)'
;RPKCFVTNNDPALKGALKACYPDVKQRRCIWHINQNVGAQARKAYDVRKAHSSEEKVELDEGRNEFIKRWNRLVGQPTEEMFYEEWRSILKDYSDYPVLIMYLEKELMPNFEEWAECFCQYYPDFGI
;
A
#
# COMPACT_ATOMS: atom_id res chain seq x y z
N ARG A 1 4.42 28.14 -6.49
CA ARG A 1 4.04 27.35 -5.29
C ARG A 1 3.95 25.89 -5.71
N PRO A 2 4.51 24.93 -4.95
CA PRO A 2 4.36 23.50 -5.27
C PRO A 2 2.89 23.11 -5.39
N LYS A 3 2.58 22.20 -6.32
CA LYS A 3 1.20 21.68 -6.50
C LYS A 3 0.86 20.58 -5.49
N CYS A 4 1.87 19.83 -5.06
CA CYS A 4 1.75 18.74 -4.10
C CYS A 4 3.09 18.54 -3.38
N PHE A 5 3.05 18.03 -2.15
CA PHE A 5 4.20 17.46 -1.45
C PHE A 5 4.06 15.94 -1.34
N VAL A 6 5.10 15.20 -1.71
CA VAL A 6 5.16 13.75 -1.50
C VAL A 6 5.94 13.47 -0.22
N THR A 7 5.34 12.75 0.72
CA THR A 7 5.95 12.47 2.04
C THR A 7 5.91 10.98 2.37
N ASN A 8 6.77 10.52 3.28
CA ASN A 8 6.73 9.16 3.82
C ASN A 8 5.70 8.96 4.96
N ASN A 9 4.73 9.88 5.10
CA ASN A 9 3.75 9.93 6.20
C ASN A 9 4.33 10.26 7.58
N ASP A 10 5.47 10.96 7.64
CA ASP A 10 5.99 11.50 8.91
C ASP A 10 5.01 12.55 9.50
N PRO A 11 4.48 12.34 10.72
CA PRO A 11 3.45 13.24 11.28
C PRO A 11 3.93 14.67 11.49
N ALA A 12 5.20 14.86 11.89
CA ALA A 12 5.75 16.18 12.14
C ALA A 12 5.88 16.97 10.84
N LEU A 13 6.39 16.32 9.77
CA LEU A 13 6.47 16.91 8.44
C LEU A 13 5.08 17.22 7.88
N LYS A 14 4.12 16.29 7.97
CA LYS A 14 2.74 16.53 7.51
C LYS A 14 2.10 17.71 8.24
N GLY A 15 2.32 17.81 9.54
CA GLY A 15 1.86 18.93 10.38
C GLY A 15 2.48 20.26 9.96
N ALA A 16 3.80 20.30 9.78
CA ALA A 16 4.51 21.50 9.34
C ALA A 16 4.07 21.96 7.95
N LEU A 17 3.92 21.04 6.99
CA LEU A 17 3.44 21.35 5.64
C LEU A 17 2.00 21.88 5.66
N LYS A 18 1.13 21.32 6.50
CA LYS A 18 -0.24 21.82 6.67
C LYS A 18 -0.28 23.23 7.29
N ALA A 19 0.62 23.53 8.23
CA ALA A 19 0.72 24.84 8.83
C ALA A 19 1.28 25.91 7.86
N CYS A 20 2.32 25.58 7.11
CA CYS A 20 2.99 26.51 6.19
C CYS A 20 2.28 26.62 4.83
N TYR A 21 1.61 25.55 4.39
CA TYR A 21 1.01 25.43 3.06
C TYR A 21 -0.37 24.73 3.10
N PRO A 22 -1.38 25.30 3.78
CA PRO A 22 -2.67 24.64 4.02
C PRO A 22 -3.42 24.23 2.75
N ASP A 23 -3.22 24.97 1.64
CA ASP A 23 -3.89 24.70 0.36
C ASP A 23 -3.13 23.72 -0.53
N VAL A 24 -1.89 23.36 -0.17
CA VAL A 24 -1.08 22.43 -0.97
C VAL A 24 -1.38 21.00 -0.51
N LYS A 25 -1.80 20.18 -1.46
CA LYS A 25 -2.12 18.77 -1.21
C LYS A 25 -0.87 17.99 -0.84
N GLN A 26 -1.06 16.92 -0.08
CA GLN A 26 0.01 16.03 0.34
C GLN A 26 -0.31 14.61 -0.15
N ARG A 27 0.64 13.96 -0.83
CA ARG A 27 0.58 12.54 -1.20
C ARG A 27 1.52 11.74 -0.32
N ARG A 28 1.19 10.47 -0.10
CA ARG A 28 2.12 9.51 0.46
C ARG A 28 2.99 8.93 -0.64
N CYS A 29 4.26 8.75 -0.34
CA CYS A 29 5.23 8.17 -1.26
C CYS A 29 4.91 6.68 -1.48
N ILE A 30 4.47 6.33 -2.70
CA ILE A 30 4.12 4.97 -3.10
C ILE A 30 5.30 4.01 -2.91
N TRP A 31 6.53 4.46 -3.21
CA TRP A 31 7.73 3.63 -3.01
C TRP A 31 7.87 3.18 -1.55
N HIS A 32 7.73 4.08 -0.58
CA HIS A 32 7.81 3.74 0.84
C HIS A 32 6.64 2.83 1.28
N ILE A 33 5.44 3.07 0.75
CA ILE A 33 4.29 2.19 1.00
C ILE A 33 4.61 0.78 0.51
N ASN A 34 5.10 0.62 -0.71
CA ASN A 34 5.42 -0.67 -1.30
C ASN A 34 6.55 -1.39 -0.56
N GLN A 35 7.56 -0.66 -0.05
CA GLN A 35 8.58 -1.24 0.83
C GLN A 35 7.98 -1.80 2.12
N ASN A 36 7.09 -1.02 2.76
CA ASN A 36 6.46 -1.44 4.01
C ASN A 36 5.50 -2.63 3.81
N VAL A 37 4.66 -2.59 2.77
CA VAL A 37 3.78 -3.71 2.40
C VAL A 37 4.60 -4.94 2.06
N GLY A 38 5.68 -4.80 1.29
CA GLY A 38 6.60 -5.89 1.00
C GLY A 38 7.24 -6.49 2.26
N ALA A 39 7.57 -5.67 3.25
CA ALA A 39 8.07 -6.16 4.54
C ALA A 39 7.01 -6.95 5.32
N GLN A 40 5.75 -6.52 5.30
CA GLN A 40 4.65 -7.26 5.95
C GLN A 40 4.32 -8.55 5.21
N ALA A 41 4.31 -8.53 3.88
CA ALA A 41 4.14 -9.74 3.05
C ALA A 41 5.24 -10.77 3.34
N ARG A 42 6.51 -10.36 3.47
CA ARG A 42 7.60 -11.29 3.86
C ARG A 42 7.42 -11.92 5.24
N LYS A 43 6.79 -11.21 6.19
CA LYS A 43 6.46 -11.77 7.52
C LYS A 43 5.29 -12.75 7.46
N ALA A 44 4.30 -12.46 6.61
CA ALA A 44 3.14 -13.32 6.40
C ALA A 44 3.54 -14.63 5.70
N TYR A 45 4.38 -14.53 4.67
CA TYR A 45 4.90 -15.64 3.87
C TYR A 45 6.36 -15.97 4.23
N ASP A 46 6.59 -16.29 5.51
CA ASP A 46 7.94 -16.50 6.04
C ASP A 46 8.51 -17.87 5.65
N VAL A 47 9.27 -17.92 4.56
CA VAL A 47 9.93 -19.12 4.02
C VAL A 47 10.88 -19.82 5.01
N ARG A 48 11.30 -19.15 6.10
CA ARG A 48 12.14 -19.76 7.15
C ARG A 48 11.36 -20.73 8.02
N LYS A 49 10.02 -20.66 8.00
CA LYS A 49 9.13 -21.58 8.72
C LYS A 49 8.81 -22.84 7.93
N ALA A 50 9.13 -22.87 6.64
CA ALA A 50 8.85 -24.01 5.79
C ALA A 50 9.68 -25.24 6.16
N HIS A 51 9.04 -26.40 6.13
CA HIS A 51 9.62 -27.70 6.46
C HIS A 51 10.12 -28.48 5.23
N SER A 52 9.76 -28.04 4.02
CA SER A 52 10.23 -28.63 2.76
C SER A 52 10.61 -27.58 1.72
N SER A 53 11.21 -28.04 0.61
CA SER A 53 11.51 -27.16 -0.53
C SER A 53 10.23 -26.75 -1.26
N GLU A 54 9.26 -27.65 -1.32
CA GLU A 54 7.95 -27.43 -1.95
C GLU A 54 7.17 -26.34 -1.20
N GLU A 55 7.15 -26.38 0.14
CA GLU A 55 6.49 -25.36 0.96
C GLU A 55 7.16 -24.00 0.83
N LYS A 56 8.49 -23.95 0.66
CA LYS A 56 9.20 -22.69 0.36
C LYS A 56 8.76 -22.08 -0.95
N VAL A 57 8.57 -22.89 -1.98
CA VAL A 57 8.09 -22.44 -3.30
C VAL A 57 6.67 -21.91 -3.16
N GLU A 58 5.77 -22.64 -2.49
CA GLU A 58 4.38 -22.22 -2.27
C GLU A 58 4.29 -20.87 -1.53
N LEU A 59 5.08 -20.70 -0.47
CA LEU A 59 5.15 -19.43 0.27
C LEU A 59 5.69 -18.29 -0.58
N ASP A 60 6.73 -18.53 -1.40
CA ASP A 60 7.29 -17.51 -2.29
C ASP A 60 6.28 -17.09 -3.37
N GLU A 61 5.61 -18.06 -3.99
CA GLU A 61 4.56 -17.84 -4.99
C GLU A 61 3.37 -17.08 -4.41
N GLY A 62 2.87 -17.50 -3.24
CA GLY A 62 1.79 -16.81 -2.53
C GLY A 62 2.16 -15.36 -2.19
N ARG A 63 3.41 -15.12 -1.75
CA ARG A 63 3.91 -13.76 -1.50
C ARG A 63 3.95 -12.93 -2.78
N ASN A 64 4.44 -13.51 -3.88
CA ASN A 64 4.57 -12.81 -5.15
C ASN A 64 3.19 -12.47 -5.73
N GLU A 65 2.20 -13.36 -5.57
CA GLU A 65 0.82 -13.11 -5.97
C GLU A 65 0.18 -12.00 -5.14
N PHE A 66 0.36 -12.01 -3.81
CA PHE A 66 -0.09 -10.91 -2.95
C PHE A 66 0.46 -9.56 -3.41
N ILE A 67 1.77 -9.47 -3.70
CA ILE A 67 2.39 -8.22 -4.15
C ILE A 67 1.84 -7.76 -5.51
N LYS A 68 1.55 -8.68 -6.42
CA LYS A 68 0.89 -8.34 -7.69
C LYS A 68 -0.52 -7.79 -7.46
N ARG A 69 -1.32 -8.42 -6.58
CA ARG A 69 -2.66 -7.93 -6.22
C ARG A 69 -2.61 -6.57 -5.53
N TRP A 70 -1.65 -6.37 -4.63
CA TRP A 70 -1.40 -5.07 -4.01
C TRP A 70 -1.08 -3.98 -5.04
N ASN A 71 -0.14 -4.23 -5.96
CA ASN A 71 0.20 -3.26 -7.00
C ASN A 71 -0.98 -2.96 -7.92
N ARG A 72 -1.82 -3.97 -8.21
CA ARG A 72 -3.07 -3.79 -8.95
C ARG A 72 -4.03 -2.88 -8.21
N LEU A 73 -4.25 -3.09 -6.91
CA LEU A 73 -5.08 -2.23 -6.06
C LEU A 73 -4.61 -0.77 -6.12
N VAL A 74 -3.31 -0.54 -5.91
CA VAL A 74 -2.72 0.82 -5.95
C VAL A 74 -2.98 1.52 -7.28
N GLY A 75 -2.89 0.78 -8.39
CA GLY A 75 -3.01 1.31 -9.74
C GLY A 75 -4.41 1.25 -10.36
N GLN A 76 -5.47 0.97 -9.60
CA GLN A 76 -6.82 0.93 -10.16
C GLN A 76 -7.22 2.31 -10.72
N PRO A 77 -7.83 2.37 -11.92
CA PRO A 77 -8.12 3.62 -12.60
C PRO A 77 -9.40 4.31 -12.09
N THR A 78 -10.28 3.56 -11.42
CA THR A 78 -11.54 4.07 -10.88
C THR A 78 -11.72 3.68 -9.41
N GLU A 79 -12.52 4.46 -8.68
CA GLU A 79 -12.84 4.17 -7.28
C GLU A 79 -13.61 2.84 -7.15
N GLU A 80 -14.50 2.54 -8.08
CA GLU A 80 -15.27 1.28 -8.09
C GLU A 80 -14.33 0.07 -8.19
N MET A 81 -13.40 0.07 -9.16
CA MET A 81 -12.41 -1.00 -9.31
C MET A 81 -11.47 -1.10 -8.11
N PHE A 82 -11.12 0.03 -7.48
CA PHE A 82 -10.34 0.06 -6.24
C PHE A 82 -11.08 -0.65 -5.11
N TYR A 83 -12.35 -0.31 -4.86
CA TYR A 83 -13.13 -0.93 -3.79
C TYR A 83 -13.45 -2.40 -4.06
N GLU A 84 -13.67 -2.80 -5.31
CA GLU A 84 -13.83 -4.19 -5.71
C GLU A 84 -12.56 -5.01 -5.44
N GLU A 85 -11.42 -4.50 -5.89
CA GLU A 85 -10.11 -5.14 -5.66
C GLU A 85 -9.80 -5.22 -4.16
N TRP A 86 -10.10 -4.18 -3.40
CA TRP A 86 -9.93 -4.17 -1.94
C TRP A 86 -10.77 -5.25 -1.25
N ARG A 87 -12.05 -5.38 -1.61
CA ARG A 87 -12.93 -6.43 -1.08
C ARG A 87 -12.43 -7.83 -1.46
N SER A 88 -11.91 -8.01 -2.67
CA SER A 88 -11.29 -9.27 -3.09
C SER A 88 -10.07 -9.58 -2.24
N ILE A 89 -9.19 -8.62 -1.98
CA ILE A 89 -8.01 -8.82 -1.13
C ILE A 89 -8.41 -9.22 0.30
N LEU A 90 -9.41 -8.56 0.89
CA LEU A 90 -9.90 -8.93 2.23
C LEU A 90 -10.42 -10.38 2.29
N LYS A 91 -11.08 -10.82 1.23
CA LYS A 91 -11.61 -12.18 1.11
C LYS A 91 -10.50 -13.21 0.89
N ASP A 92 -9.68 -12.99 -0.14
CA ASP A 92 -8.70 -13.95 -0.64
C ASP A 92 -7.50 -14.13 0.31
N TYR A 93 -7.21 -13.11 1.14
CA TYR A 93 -6.10 -13.14 2.11
C TYR A 93 -6.59 -13.15 3.57
N SER A 94 -7.82 -13.59 3.81
CA SER A 94 -8.42 -13.68 5.15
C SER A 94 -7.64 -14.59 6.12
N ASP A 95 -6.92 -15.59 5.60
CA ASP A 95 -6.03 -16.47 6.37
C ASP A 95 -4.74 -15.77 6.85
N TYR A 96 -4.49 -14.52 6.43
CA TYR A 96 -3.35 -13.70 6.85
C TYR A 96 -3.82 -12.49 7.69
N PRO A 97 -4.45 -12.70 8.87
CA PRO A 97 -5.13 -11.65 9.63
C PRO A 97 -4.21 -10.51 10.09
N VAL A 98 -2.93 -10.80 10.36
CA VAL A 98 -1.95 -9.76 10.74
C VAL A 98 -1.62 -8.85 9.55
N LEU A 99 -1.52 -9.42 8.34
CA LEU A 99 -1.29 -8.65 7.12
C LEU A 99 -2.50 -7.77 6.81
N ILE A 100 -3.71 -8.34 6.83
CA ILE A 100 -4.96 -7.60 6.62
C ILE A 100 -5.11 -6.47 7.65
N MET A 101 -4.92 -6.76 8.94
CA MET A 101 -5.00 -5.75 10.00
C MET A 101 -4.01 -4.61 9.77
N TYR A 102 -2.80 -4.89 9.27
CA TYR A 102 -1.84 -3.85 8.91
C TYR A 102 -2.36 -2.97 7.77
N LEU A 103 -2.87 -3.56 6.68
CA LEU A 103 -3.40 -2.80 5.54
C LEU A 103 -4.56 -1.90 6.00
N GLU A 104 -5.51 -2.44 6.77
CA GLU A 104 -6.67 -1.73 7.31
C GLU A 104 -6.32 -0.57 8.23
N LYS A 105 -5.30 -0.74 9.09
CA LYS A 105 -4.93 0.29 10.09
C LYS A 105 -3.95 1.33 9.56
N GLU A 106 -3.02 0.94 8.71
CA GLU A 106 -1.88 1.79 8.35
C GLU A 106 -2.00 2.42 6.95
N LEU A 107 -2.74 1.78 6.05
CA LEU A 107 -2.83 2.23 4.65
C LEU A 107 -4.20 2.77 4.31
N MET A 108 -5.25 2.03 4.65
CA MET A 108 -6.62 2.38 4.30
C MET A 108 -7.09 3.72 4.88
N PRO A 109 -6.74 4.17 6.10
CA PRO A 109 -7.26 5.45 6.60
C PRO A 109 -6.84 6.67 5.77
N ASN A 110 -5.82 6.53 4.91
CA ASN A 110 -5.33 7.60 4.05
C ASN A 110 -5.20 7.12 2.59
N PHE A 111 -6.09 6.24 2.12
CA PHE A 111 -6.01 5.67 0.75
C PHE A 111 -6.01 6.74 -0.35
N GLU A 112 -6.73 7.83 -0.13
CA GLU A 112 -6.82 8.96 -1.07
C GLU A 112 -5.46 9.65 -1.31
N GLU A 113 -4.48 9.45 -0.41
CA GLU A 113 -3.14 10.04 -0.55
C GLU A 113 -2.19 9.17 -1.39
N TRP A 114 -2.57 7.94 -1.78
CA TRP A 114 -1.69 7.01 -2.50
C TRP A 114 -2.35 6.13 -3.58
N ALA A 115 -3.66 5.91 -3.53
CA ALA A 115 -4.37 5.14 -4.55
C ALA A 115 -4.55 5.99 -5.81
N GLU A 116 -4.17 5.44 -6.96
CA GLU A 116 -4.03 6.18 -8.21
C GLU A 116 -5.33 6.87 -8.62
N CYS A 117 -6.45 6.17 -8.59
CA CYS A 117 -7.76 6.74 -8.92
C CYS A 117 -8.12 8.02 -8.15
N PHE A 118 -7.59 8.22 -6.93
CA PHE A 118 -7.85 9.40 -6.10
C PHE A 118 -6.80 10.50 -6.24
N CYS A 119 -5.54 10.13 -6.53
CA CYS A 119 -4.41 11.07 -6.46
C CYS A 119 -3.63 11.30 -7.77
N GLN A 120 -4.05 10.66 -8.88
CA GLN A 120 -3.49 10.81 -10.23
C GLN A 120 -3.36 12.27 -10.72
N TYR A 121 -4.18 13.19 -10.19
CA TYR A 121 -4.17 14.60 -10.60
C TYR A 121 -3.04 15.43 -9.98
N TYR A 122 -2.25 14.83 -9.10
CA TYR A 122 -1.13 15.47 -8.42
C TYR A 122 0.19 14.81 -8.82
N PRO A 123 1.31 15.55 -8.89
CA PRO A 123 2.60 14.96 -9.23
C PRO A 123 2.98 13.79 -8.32
N ASP A 124 3.45 12.69 -8.92
CA ASP A 124 4.24 11.65 -8.27
C ASP A 124 5.68 11.66 -8.82
N PHE A 125 6.56 10.95 -8.12
CA PHE A 125 7.95 10.71 -8.54
C PHE A 125 8.20 9.19 -8.67
N GLY A 126 7.16 8.43 -9.05
CA GLY A 126 7.12 6.98 -8.84
C GLY A 126 6.57 6.15 -10.00
N ILE A 127 6.32 6.75 -11.17
CA ILE A 127 5.97 6.06 -12.42
C ILE A 127 7.03 6.39 -13.47
#